data_AF-A0A527HCX8-F1
#
_entry.id   AF-A0A527HCX8-F1
#
_cell.length_a   1.000
_cell.length_b   1.000
_cell.length_c   1.000
_cell.angle_alpha   90.00
_cell.angle_beta   90.00
_cell.angle_gamma   90.00
#
_symmetry.space_group_name_H-M   'P 1'
#
loop_
_entity.id
_entity.type
_entity.pdbx_description
1 polymer ?
#
loop_
_entity_poly.entity_id
_entity_poly.type
_entity_poly.pdbx_seq_one_letter_code
_entity_poly.pdbx_strand_id
1 'polypeptide(L)'
;MNDAQASVAAATYNERNRLIFCLLAALAMAGALAAQAGATLQDPDSWWQVKVGLDFLTTRTFPTVDPYSYTFAGQPWIAKEWLGQVLLALAYRAGGWNGVVTAIIASISLTVFLIGWFLSAWLKPILAITLAFAAVFLINPIFTARPHVFTFPIIVIWTAVLFGAAREERAPPWWLLVLVV
;
A
#
# COMPACT_ATOMS: atom_id res chain seq x y z
N MET A 1 1.68 15.13 42.46
CA MET A 1 1.75 14.49 41.12
C MET A 1 3.17 14.72 40.65
N ASN A 2 3.99 13.67 40.54
CA ASN A 2 5.43 13.84 40.25
C ASN A 2 5.65 14.19 38.78
N ASP A 3 6.67 14.99 38.47
CA ASP A 3 6.98 15.46 37.11
C ASP A 3 7.11 14.32 36.08
N ALA A 4 7.60 13.16 36.50
CA ALA A 4 7.67 11.94 35.68
C ALA A 4 6.29 11.41 35.25
N GLN A 5 5.24 11.55 36.08
CA GLN A 5 3.88 11.16 35.73
C GLN A 5 3.27 12.15 34.72
N ALA A 6 3.59 13.44 34.85
CA ALA A 6 3.13 14.46 33.92
C ALA A 6 3.78 14.32 32.53
N SER A 7 5.08 14.00 32.47
CA SER A 7 5.80 13.79 31.20
C SER A 7 5.31 12.55 30.44
N VAL A 8 5.06 11.44 31.15
CA VAL A 8 4.50 10.22 30.54
C VAL A 8 3.09 10.48 30.01
N ALA A 9 2.23 11.15 30.78
CA ALA A 9 0.88 11.48 30.34
C ALA A 9 0.88 12.39 29.08
N ALA A 10 1.78 13.37 29.01
CA ALA A 10 1.93 14.25 27.86
C ALA A 10 2.45 13.51 26.61
N ALA A 11 3.39 12.58 26.77
CA ALA A 11 3.89 11.75 25.67
C ALA A 11 2.78 10.87 25.08
N THR A 12 2.03 10.16 25.93
CA THR A 12 0.90 9.32 25.52
C THR A 12 -0.21 10.14 24.84
N TYR A 13 -0.48 11.36 25.33
CA TYR A 13 -1.44 12.27 24.71
C TYR A 13 -1.02 12.68 23.28
N ASN A 14 0.26 12.99 23.08
CA ASN A 14 0.80 13.35 21.78
C ASN A 14 0.77 12.18 20.79
N GLU A 15 1.10 10.97 21.23
CA GLU A 15 0.99 9.76 20.40
C GLU A 15 -0.46 9.48 20.00
N ARG A 16 -1.40 9.57 20.95
CA ARG A 16 -2.82 9.39 20.66
C ARG A 16 -3.33 10.40 19.63
N ASN A 17 -2.94 11.66 19.76
CA ASN A 17 -3.34 12.70 18.80
C ASN A 17 -2.77 12.40 17.42
N ARG A 18 -1.49 12.06 17.31
CA ARG A 18 -0.86 11.66 16.04
C ARG A 18 -1.61 10.50 15.40
N LEU A 19 -1.94 9.47 16.18
CA LEU A 19 -2.69 8.32 15.72
C LEU A 19 -4.07 8.72 15.17
N ILE A 20 -4.83 9.52 15.93
CA ILE A 20 -6.16 10.02 15.51
C ILE A 20 -6.05 10.78 14.20
N PHE A 21 -5.11 11.71 14.09
CA PHE A 21 -4.87 12.49 12.88
C PHE A 21 -4.57 11.57 11.67
N CYS A 22 -3.68 10.59 11.83
CA CYS A 22 -3.33 9.67 10.75
C CYS A 22 -4.49 8.76 10.34
N LEU A 23 -5.28 8.27 11.31
CA LEU A 23 -6.47 7.47 11.05
C LEU A 23 -7.54 8.28 10.31
N LEU A 24 -7.80 9.52 10.74
CA LEU A 24 -8.74 10.41 10.06
C LEU A 24 -8.29 10.70 8.62
N ALA A 25 -7.00 10.94 8.39
CA ALA A 25 -6.46 11.13 7.05
C ALA A 25 -6.66 9.89 6.16
N ALA A 26 -6.37 8.69 6.69
CA ALA A 26 -6.55 7.43 5.96
C ALA A 26 -8.03 7.14 5.64
N LEU A 27 -8.94 7.44 6.58
CA LEU A 27 -10.38 7.33 6.39
C LEU A 27 -10.90 8.36 5.37
N ALA A 28 -10.40 9.59 5.41
CA ALA A 28 -10.73 10.61 4.42
C ALA A 28 -10.27 10.20 3.01
N MET A 29 -9.08 9.62 2.87
CA MET A 29 -8.61 9.04 1.60
C MET A 29 -9.50 7.87 1.16
N ALA A 30 -9.89 7.00 2.09
CA ALA A 30 -10.74 5.85 1.76
C ALA A 30 -12.13 6.30 1.26
N GLY A 31 -12.78 7.22 1.98
CA GLY A 31 -14.06 7.80 1.60
C GLY A 31 -13.98 8.58 0.29
N ALA A 32 -12.87 9.31 0.14
CA ALA A 32 -12.24 9.73 -1.12
C ALA A 32 -12.50 8.75 -2.25
N LEU A 33 -11.59 7.79 -2.35
CA LEU A 33 -11.50 6.82 -3.44
C LEU A 33 -12.76 5.97 -3.61
N ALA A 34 -13.48 5.67 -2.52
CA ALA A 34 -14.76 4.96 -2.59
C ALA A 34 -15.80 5.72 -3.44
N ALA A 35 -15.84 7.05 -3.35
CA ALA A 35 -16.71 7.87 -4.20
C ALA A 35 -16.31 7.81 -5.70
N GLN A 36 -15.09 7.39 -6.00
CA GLN A 36 -14.53 7.27 -7.36
C GLN A 36 -14.22 5.81 -7.71
N ALA A 37 -14.84 4.83 -7.03
CA ALA A 37 -14.48 3.41 -7.12
C ALA A 37 -14.34 2.90 -8.56
N GLY A 38 -15.26 3.31 -9.45
CA GLY A 38 -15.24 2.91 -10.86
C GLY A 38 -13.99 3.36 -11.62
N ALA A 39 -13.35 4.46 -11.22
CA ALA A 39 -12.11 4.96 -11.82
C ALA A 39 -10.94 4.00 -11.61
N THR A 40 -10.90 3.29 -10.48
CA THR A 40 -9.83 2.32 -10.17
C THR A 40 -9.84 1.09 -11.08
N LEU A 41 -10.96 0.84 -11.77
CA LEU A 41 -11.17 -0.29 -12.68
C LEU A 41 -11.10 0.10 -14.17
N GLN A 42 -10.76 1.36 -14.51
CA GLN A 42 -10.69 1.81 -15.90
C GLN A 42 -9.43 1.35 -16.65
N ASP A 43 -8.59 0.56 -16.02
CA ASP A 43 -7.41 0.00 -16.67
C ASP A 43 -7.79 -1.25 -17.49
N PRO A 44 -7.47 -1.31 -18.79
CA PRO A 44 -7.84 -2.43 -19.65
C PRO A 44 -7.23 -3.75 -19.20
N ASP A 45 -6.11 -3.72 -18.47
CA ASP A 45 -5.42 -4.92 -17.98
C ASP A 45 -5.96 -5.40 -16.62
N SER A 46 -6.92 -4.71 -15.99
CA SER A 46 -7.43 -5.07 -14.65
C SER A 46 -7.91 -6.53 -14.58
N TRP A 47 -8.61 -6.98 -15.62
CA TRP A 47 -9.07 -8.37 -15.73
C TRP A 47 -7.91 -9.35 -15.80
N TRP A 48 -6.88 -9.04 -16.59
CA TRP A 48 -5.68 -9.87 -16.73
C TRP A 48 -5.04 -10.09 -15.37
N GLN A 49 -4.83 -9.02 -14.59
CA GLN A 49 -4.12 -9.09 -13.30
C GLN A 49 -4.83 -10.02 -12.31
N VAL A 50 -6.15 -9.93 -12.23
CA VAL A 50 -6.97 -10.81 -11.39
C VAL A 50 -6.94 -12.25 -11.92
N LYS A 51 -7.07 -12.42 -13.24
CA LYS A 51 -7.14 -13.74 -13.87
C LYS A 51 -5.84 -14.53 -13.72
N VAL A 52 -4.68 -13.91 -13.90
CA VAL A 52 -3.38 -14.55 -13.64
C VAL A 52 -3.30 -15.04 -12.19
N GLY A 53 -3.70 -14.20 -11.23
CA GLY A 53 -3.68 -14.59 -9.82
C GLY A 53 -4.65 -15.73 -9.50
N LEU A 54 -5.83 -15.75 -10.12
CA LEU A 54 -6.80 -16.86 -9.96
C LEU A 54 -6.25 -18.17 -10.51
N ASP A 55 -5.59 -18.12 -11.65
CA ASP A 55 -4.98 -19.30 -12.27
C ASP A 55 -3.79 -19.79 -11.44
N PHE A 56 -2.95 -18.88 -10.95
CA PHE A 56 -1.88 -19.20 -10.00
C PHE A 56 -2.40 -19.89 -8.74
N LEU A 57 -3.47 -19.37 -8.13
CA LEU A 57 -4.09 -19.98 -6.94
C LEU A 57 -4.69 -21.37 -7.22
N THR A 58 -5.06 -21.65 -8.48
CA THR A 58 -5.68 -22.90 -8.89
C THR A 58 -4.63 -23.96 -9.24
N THR A 59 -3.64 -23.60 -10.06
CA THR A 59 -2.59 -24.51 -10.52
C THR A 59 -1.46 -24.67 -9.51
N ARG A 60 -1.23 -23.65 -8.67
CA ARG A 60 -0.07 -23.52 -7.77
C ARG A 60 1.27 -23.59 -8.50
N THR A 61 1.28 -23.20 -9.77
CA THR A 61 2.47 -23.15 -10.61
C THR A 61 2.66 -21.75 -11.16
N PHE A 62 3.91 -21.30 -11.23
CA PHE A 62 4.23 -20.06 -11.92
C PHE A 62 3.91 -20.20 -13.41
N PRO A 63 3.22 -19.21 -14.02
CA PRO A 63 3.03 -19.20 -15.47
C PRO A 63 4.40 -19.02 -16.13
N THR A 64 4.71 -19.93 -17.04
CA THR A 64 5.96 -19.92 -17.83
C THR A 64 5.73 -19.48 -19.28
N VAL A 65 4.45 -19.37 -19.68
CA VAL A 65 4.02 -18.91 -21.00
C VAL A 65 2.85 -17.95 -20.86
N ASP A 66 2.62 -17.12 -21.87
CA ASP A 66 1.48 -16.19 -21.94
C ASP A 66 0.25 -16.88 -22.58
N PRO A 67 -0.84 -17.13 -21.85
CA PRO A 67 -2.04 -17.73 -22.42
C PRO A 67 -3.10 -16.70 -22.88
N TYR A 68 -2.95 -15.40 -22.58
CA TYR A 68 -4.00 -14.40 -22.77
C TYR A 68 -3.71 -13.44 -23.92
N SER A 69 -2.45 -13.21 -24.28
CA SER A 69 -2.08 -12.37 -25.41
C SER A 69 -2.57 -12.95 -26.74
N TYR A 70 -3.20 -12.12 -27.58
CA TYR A 70 -3.59 -12.54 -28.93
C TYR A 70 -2.39 -12.84 -29.84
N THR A 71 -1.39 -11.97 -29.87
CA THR A 71 -0.22 -12.10 -30.77
C THR A 71 0.99 -12.81 -30.14
N PHE A 72 0.95 -13.06 -28.82
CA PHE A 72 2.06 -13.62 -28.06
C PHE A 72 1.65 -14.90 -27.30
N ALA A 73 0.51 -15.49 -27.65
CA ALA A 73 0.02 -16.73 -27.04
C ALA A 73 1.07 -17.85 -27.13
N GLY A 74 1.30 -18.52 -26.01
CA GLY A 74 2.21 -19.66 -25.90
C GLY A 74 3.70 -19.31 -25.85
N GLN A 75 4.06 -18.02 -25.94
CA GLN A 75 5.46 -17.58 -25.84
C GLN A 75 5.91 -17.48 -24.38
N PRO A 76 7.22 -17.62 -24.10
CA PRO A 76 7.75 -17.52 -22.74
C PRO A 76 7.39 -16.19 -22.07
N TRP A 77 6.79 -16.28 -20.89
CA TRP A 77 6.42 -15.13 -20.08
C TRP A 77 6.50 -15.48 -18.60
N ILE A 78 6.86 -14.51 -17.78
CA ILE A 78 6.96 -14.66 -16.32
C ILE A 78 6.09 -13.58 -15.67
N ALA A 79 5.24 -14.02 -14.74
CA ALA A 79 4.47 -13.12 -13.88
C ALA A 79 5.38 -12.48 -12.81
N LYS A 80 6.08 -11.41 -13.18
CA LYS A 80 6.96 -10.64 -12.26
C LYS A 80 6.23 -10.11 -11.01
N GLU A 81 4.92 -9.88 -11.12
CA GLU A 81 4.07 -9.29 -10.07
C GLU A 81 3.13 -10.33 -9.41
N TRP A 82 3.51 -11.61 -9.43
CA TRP A 82 2.66 -12.73 -9.01
C TRP A 82 2.04 -12.56 -7.62
N LEU A 83 2.78 -12.04 -6.64
CA LEU A 83 2.26 -11.89 -5.27
C LEU A 83 1.14 -10.86 -5.22
N GLY A 84 1.30 -9.72 -5.90
CA GLY A 84 0.23 -8.73 -6.00
C GLY A 84 -0.96 -9.25 -6.79
N GLN A 85 -0.74 -10.04 -7.86
CA GLN A 85 -1.82 -10.72 -8.57
C GLN A 85 -2.57 -11.71 -7.67
N VAL A 86 -1.86 -12.46 -6.82
CA VAL A 86 -2.47 -13.33 -5.80
C VAL A 86 -3.33 -12.53 -4.82
N LEU A 87 -2.86 -11.38 -4.34
CA LEU A 87 -3.64 -10.50 -3.46
C LEU A 87 -4.92 -10.00 -4.17
N LEU A 88 -4.83 -9.58 -5.43
CA LEU A 88 -6.00 -9.19 -6.23
C LEU A 88 -6.98 -10.37 -6.41
N ALA A 89 -6.47 -11.57 -6.68
CA ALA A 89 -7.30 -12.76 -6.85
C ALA A 89 -8.00 -13.19 -5.55
N LEU A 90 -7.33 -13.07 -4.40
CA LEU A 90 -7.95 -13.30 -3.09
C LEU A 90 -9.04 -12.27 -2.79
N ALA A 91 -8.77 -10.99 -3.09
CA ALA A 91 -9.76 -9.93 -2.95
C ALA A 91 -10.98 -10.19 -3.85
N TYR A 92 -10.73 -10.63 -5.09
CA TYR A 92 -11.79 -11.03 -6.02
C TYR A 92 -12.60 -12.23 -5.53
N ARG A 93 -11.96 -13.25 -4.95
CA ARG A 93 -12.69 -14.39 -4.33
C ARG A 93 -13.56 -13.96 -3.15
N ALA A 94 -13.12 -12.97 -2.38
CA ALA A 94 -13.84 -12.49 -1.19
C ALA A 94 -15.06 -11.62 -1.52
N GLY A 95 -14.99 -10.79 -2.57
CA GLY A 95 -16.04 -9.79 -2.85
C GLY A 95 -16.19 -9.40 -4.32
N GLY A 96 -15.70 -10.22 -5.25
CA GLY A 96 -15.65 -9.90 -6.67
C GLY A 96 -14.86 -8.63 -6.94
N TRP A 97 -15.29 -7.86 -7.94
CA TRP A 97 -14.68 -6.57 -8.26
C TRP A 97 -14.73 -5.56 -7.12
N ASN A 98 -15.77 -5.59 -6.27
CA ASN A 98 -15.83 -4.74 -5.08
C ASN A 98 -14.73 -5.10 -4.08
N GLY A 99 -14.39 -6.39 -3.95
CA GLY A 99 -13.26 -6.83 -3.14
C GLY A 99 -11.93 -6.30 -3.65
N VAL A 100 -11.70 -6.36 -4.97
CA VAL A 100 -10.51 -5.81 -5.64
C VAL A 100 -10.38 -4.30 -5.38
N VAL A 101 -11.45 -3.54 -5.59
CA VAL A 101 -11.49 -2.10 -5.32
C VAL A 101 -11.20 -1.81 -3.86
N THR A 102 -11.80 -2.58 -2.94
CA THR A 102 -11.58 -2.42 -1.50
C THR A 102 -10.11 -2.63 -1.14
N ALA A 103 -9.44 -3.62 -1.73
CA ALA A 103 -8.02 -3.90 -1.50
C ALA A 103 -7.12 -2.76 -1.99
N ILE A 104 -7.42 -2.18 -3.16
CA ILE A 104 -6.70 -1.03 -3.73
C ILE A 104 -6.85 0.19 -2.82
N ILE A 105 -8.10 0.51 -2.43
CA ILE A 105 -8.41 1.63 -1.53
C ILE A 105 -7.69 1.44 -0.19
N ALA A 106 -7.74 0.24 0.38
CA ALA A 106 -7.07 -0.07 1.64
C ALA A 106 -5.55 0.14 1.55
N SER A 107 -4.91 -0.29 0.45
CA SER A 107 -3.47 -0.11 0.26
C SER A 107 -3.07 1.37 0.16
N ILE A 108 -3.83 2.17 -0.60
CA ILE A 108 -3.56 3.61 -0.75
C ILE A 108 -3.82 4.36 0.57
N SER A 109 -4.92 4.05 1.26
CA SER A 109 -5.21 4.62 2.58
C SER A 109 -4.17 4.23 3.62
N LEU A 110 -3.67 3.00 3.59
CA LEU A 110 -2.56 2.57 4.44
C LEU A 110 -1.28 3.34 4.12
N THR A 111 -1.02 3.65 2.85
CA THR A 111 0.12 4.49 2.45
C THR A 111 0.01 5.89 3.05
N VAL A 112 -1.16 6.54 2.97
CA VAL A 112 -1.42 7.84 3.60
C VAL A 112 -1.18 7.77 5.11
N PHE A 113 -1.72 6.73 5.77
CA PHE A 113 -1.53 6.50 7.20
C PHE A 113 -0.05 6.43 7.56
N LEU A 114 0.72 5.59 6.84
CA LEU A 114 2.13 5.34 7.14
C LEU A 114 2.99 6.59 6.91
N ILE A 115 2.77 7.33 5.81
CA ILE A 115 3.49 8.58 5.55
C ILE A 115 3.20 9.58 6.68
N GLY A 116 1.92 9.77 7.03
CA GLY A 116 1.52 10.64 8.12
C GLY A 116 2.12 10.21 9.47
N TRP A 117 2.13 8.90 9.75
CA TRP A 117 2.66 8.34 10.99
C TRP A 117 4.16 8.60 11.15
N PHE A 118 4.96 8.29 10.12
CA PHE A 118 6.40 8.49 10.16
C PHE A 118 6.79 9.97 10.12
N LEU A 119 6.12 10.80 9.31
CA LEU A 119 6.41 12.24 9.25
C LEU A 119 5.99 12.96 10.53
N SER A 120 4.90 12.56 11.18
CA SER A 120 4.42 13.18 12.42
C SER A 120 5.32 12.95 13.63
N ALA A 121 6.33 12.07 13.52
CA ALA A 121 7.39 11.96 14.53
C ALA A 121 8.31 13.19 14.55
N TRP A 122 8.39 13.93 13.43
CA TRP A 122 9.33 15.03 13.23
C TRP A 122 8.65 16.36 12.89
N LEU A 123 7.43 16.29 12.36
CA LEU A 123 6.63 17.42 11.93
C LEU A 123 5.35 17.53 12.75
N LYS A 124 4.75 18.72 12.76
CA LYS A 124 3.39 18.89 13.29
C LYS A 124 2.43 17.96 12.52
N PRO A 125 1.49 17.27 13.19
CA PRO A 125 0.60 16.29 12.55
C PRO A 125 -0.12 16.83 11.31
N ILE A 126 -0.54 18.10 11.34
CA ILE A 126 -1.20 18.73 10.20
C ILE A 126 -0.30 18.83 8.97
N LEU A 127 0.98 19.22 9.15
CA LEU A 127 1.94 19.30 8.06
C LEU A 127 2.28 17.90 7.51
N ALA A 128 2.45 16.92 8.39
CA ALA A 128 2.69 15.53 8.01
C ALA A 128 1.57 14.97 7.12
N ILE A 129 0.31 15.23 7.47
CA ILE A 129 -0.86 14.80 6.69
C ILE A 129 -0.95 15.55 5.36
N THR A 130 -0.74 16.87 5.37
CA THR A 130 -0.72 17.66 4.13
C THR A 130 0.31 17.11 3.14
N LEU A 131 1.51 16.76 3.62
CA LEU A 131 2.55 16.14 2.80
C LEU A 131 2.15 14.73 2.34
N ALA A 132 1.50 13.94 3.19
CA ALA A 132 0.99 12.61 2.80
C ALA A 132 -0.04 12.71 1.65
N PHE A 133 -1.02 13.62 1.77
CA PHE A 133 -1.98 13.86 0.69
C PHE A 133 -1.31 14.41 -0.56
N ALA A 134 -0.36 15.33 -0.43
CA ALA A 134 0.38 15.87 -1.58
C ALA A 134 1.16 14.76 -2.32
N ALA A 135 1.86 13.90 -1.60
CA ALA A 135 2.61 12.78 -2.18
C ALA A 135 1.69 11.81 -2.95
N VAL A 136 0.55 11.45 -2.35
CA VAL A 136 -0.42 10.52 -2.93
C VAL A 136 -1.17 11.17 -4.11
N PHE A 137 -1.47 12.47 -4.04
CA PHE A 137 -2.06 13.22 -5.15
C PHE A 137 -1.18 13.20 -6.41
N LEU A 138 0.14 13.33 -6.26
CA LEU A 138 1.09 13.31 -7.39
C LEU A 138 1.11 11.97 -8.14
N ILE A 139 0.74 10.88 -7.48
CA ILE A 139 0.72 9.53 -8.06
C ILE A 139 -0.70 9.02 -8.33
N ASN A 140 -1.73 9.86 -8.23
CA ASN A 140 -3.13 9.46 -8.48
C ASN A 140 -3.38 8.78 -9.83
N PRO A 141 -2.73 9.17 -10.97
CA PRO A 141 -2.98 8.51 -12.25
C PRO A 141 -2.68 7.01 -12.28
N ILE A 142 -1.92 6.48 -11.33
CA ILE A 142 -1.58 5.06 -11.23
C ILE A 142 -2.41 4.32 -10.17
N PHE A 143 -3.54 4.87 -9.71
CA PHE A 143 -4.49 4.21 -8.80
C PHE A 143 -5.42 3.26 -9.53
N THR A 144 -4.83 2.31 -10.26
CA THR A 144 -5.56 1.30 -11.03
C THR A 144 -5.47 -0.06 -10.36
N ALA A 145 -6.32 -1.00 -10.77
CA ALA A 145 -6.31 -2.40 -10.32
C ALA A 145 -5.11 -3.19 -10.85
N ARG A 146 -3.91 -2.70 -10.53
CA ARG A 146 -2.63 -3.30 -10.85
C ARG A 146 -1.88 -3.69 -9.58
N PRO A 147 -1.06 -4.75 -9.64
CA PRO A 147 -0.28 -5.24 -8.50
C PRO A 147 0.60 -4.19 -7.81
N HIS A 148 1.10 -3.19 -8.55
CA HIS A 148 2.03 -2.19 -8.02
C HIS A 148 1.45 -1.34 -6.89
N VAL A 149 0.12 -1.26 -6.75
CA VAL A 149 -0.53 -0.48 -5.68
C VAL A 149 -0.18 -1.03 -4.30
N PHE A 150 0.12 -2.33 -4.18
CA PHE A 150 0.57 -2.93 -2.92
C PHE A 150 2.00 -2.54 -2.54
N THR A 151 2.79 -2.02 -3.49
CA THR A 151 4.16 -1.55 -3.24
C THR A 151 4.19 -0.23 -2.48
N PHE A 152 3.14 0.60 -2.57
CA PHE A 152 3.10 1.92 -1.92
C PHE A 152 3.29 1.88 -0.39
N PRO A 153 2.56 1.06 0.40
CA PRO A 153 2.83 0.98 1.83
C PRO A 153 4.20 0.35 2.13
N ILE A 154 4.66 -0.58 1.28
CA ILE A 154 5.95 -1.26 1.42
C ILE A 154 7.10 -0.26 1.30
N ILE A 155 7.11 0.57 0.26
CA ILE A 155 8.20 1.54 0.03
C ILE A 155 8.25 2.59 1.14
N VAL A 156 7.10 2.95 1.72
CA VAL A 156 7.06 3.87 2.87
C VAL A 156 7.71 3.24 4.10
N ILE A 157 7.35 1.99 4.44
CA ILE A 157 7.95 1.27 5.57
C ILE A 157 9.44 1.10 5.34
N TRP A 158 9.82 0.61 4.16
CA TRP A 158 11.22 0.35 3.81
C TRP A 158 12.06 1.60 3.93
N THR A 159 11.60 2.70 3.34
CA THR A 159 12.29 4.00 3.40
C THR A 159 12.37 4.50 4.84
N ALA A 160 11.26 4.50 5.59
CA ALA A 160 11.26 5.00 6.96
C ALA A 160 12.23 4.22 7.88
N VAL A 161 12.31 2.90 7.74
CA VAL A 161 13.23 2.08 8.53
C VAL A 161 14.69 2.32 8.12
N LEU A 162 14.97 2.46 6.82
CA LEU A 162 16.33 2.78 6.36
C LEU A 162 16.80 4.15 6.86
N PHE A 163 15.96 5.18 6.75
CA PHE A 163 16.29 6.51 7.25
C PHE A 163 16.46 6.49 8.78
N GLY A 164 15.67 5.70 9.51
CA GLY A 164 15.85 5.50 10.95
C GLY A 164 17.21 4.87 11.28
N ALA A 165 17.57 3.78 10.58
CA ALA A 165 18.85 3.10 10.78
C ALA A 165 20.06 3.98 10.44
N ALA A 166 19.98 4.72 9.32
CA ALA A 166 21.03 5.65 8.90
C ALA A 166 21.25 6.77 9.93
N ARG A 167 20.19 7.28 10.55
CA ARG A 167 20.26 8.31 11.60
C ARG A 167 20.84 7.81 12.90
N GLU A 168 20.63 6.54 13.21
CA GLU A 168 21.19 5.87 14.39
C GLU A 168 22.59 5.28 14.11
N GLU A 169 23.18 5.60 12.94
CA GLU A 169 24.49 5.10 12.48
C GLU A 169 24.63 3.58 12.58
N ARG A 170 23.51 2.86 12.38
CA ARG A 170 23.46 1.40 12.49
C ARG A 170 23.09 0.75 11.16
N ALA A 171 23.47 -0.52 11.05
CA ALA A 171 23.03 -1.34 9.93
C ALA A 171 21.49 -1.50 9.95
N PRO A 172 20.83 -1.39 8.78
CA PRO A 172 19.41 -1.69 8.67
C PRO A 172 19.16 -3.18 8.91
N PRO A 173 17.97 -3.55 9.43
CA PRO A 173 17.68 -4.93 9.75
C PRO A 173 17.54 -5.79 8.49
N TRP A 174 18.07 -7.01 8.50
CA TRP A 174 18.14 -7.89 7.33
C TRP A 174 16.77 -8.29 6.76
N TRP A 175 15.71 -8.28 7.57
CA TRP A 175 14.36 -8.61 7.09
C TRP A 175 13.85 -7.61 6.04
N LEU A 176 14.41 -6.40 5.95
CA LEU A 176 14.07 -5.45 4.89
C LEU A 176 14.38 -5.97 3.49
N LEU A 177 15.30 -6.94 3.35
CA LEU A 177 15.59 -7.58 2.08
C LEU A 177 14.36 -8.31 1.53
N VAL A 178 13.51 -8.86 2.40
CA VAL A 178 12.27 -9.54 1.99
C VAL A 178 11.28 -8.58 1.33
N LEU A 179 11.36 -7.28 1.62
CA LEU A 179 10.50 -6.26 1.01
C LEU A 179 11.02 -5.77 -0.36
N VAL A 180 12.24 -6.12 -0.74
CA VAL A 180 12.91 -5.67 -1.98
C VAL A 180 12.82 -6.74 -3.10
N VAL A 181 12.57 -8.00 -2.72
CA VAL A 181 12.48 -9.16 -3.63
C VAL A 181 11.05 -9.39 -4.08
#